data_AF-A0A372EJ03-F1
#
_entry.id   AF-A0A372EJ03-F1
#
_cell.length_a   1.000
_cell.length_b   1.000
_cell.length_c   1.000
_cell.angle_alpha   90.00
_cell.angle_beta   90.00
_cell.angle_gamma   90.00
#
_symmetry.space_group_name_H-M   'P 1'
#
loop_
_entity.id
_entity.type
_entity.pdbx_description
1 polymer ?
#
loop_
_entity_poly.entity_id
_entity_poly.type
_entity_poly.pdbx_seq_one_letter_code
_entity_poly.pdbx_strand_id
1 'polypeptide(L)'
;MALGVALGVALAALALSALGGASARAAEIGGQGTLRPGGGLARVECFKSATPDVPEVCGIHEIRWKLTTLMGEPVANAGLVWTISSVKIRVGKEVRGFPVEQLPAPLERAARRSELMVYGLGLFIGKGGAILAVDLDTGAPVRPDGQVSFNVPGSPDWSRFIISGGSSRLPSGDFTMGQQGWCAREGRSHLSPADAKDAMRGGVKLTELIICPRSSASASALASALQAFCEKTPQLAYCEKKPKPDKPDLAHADALDKAADAPDVRRVHARLVEAFRQASEAACRQELAPVQACRRQQCPDPQGPDEARCKAMPGRPWRDIGPLLTRVDNSPCDARCERERERNREEARQAREREAREFEAREAAWVSQWGELSRQCQANREARAAQARCVQASESRCNPGGLTPQTCLDRRMAGAPTSAAAQAVFDQQTQERRRADERPRFLD
;
A
#
# COMPACT_ATOMS: atom_id res chain seq x y z
N MET A 1 -7.19 -66.56 57.76
CA MET A 1 -8.18 -66.15 56.73
C MET A 1 -8.36 -64.65 56.80
N ALA A 2 -8.45 -64.01 55.63
CA ALA A 2 -8.78 -62.60 55.37
C ALA A 2 -7.79 -61.52 55.86
N LEU A 3 -6.84 -61.20 54.97
CA LEU A 3 -6.20 -59.89 54.84
C LEU A 3 -7.26 -58.84 54.48
N GLY A 4 -7.11 -57.61 54.98
CA GLY A 4 -7.82 -56.47 54.40
C GLY A 4 -7.77 -55.17 55.20
N VAL A 5 -7.07 -54.19 54.62
CA VAL A 5 -7.40 -52.75 54.65
C VAL A 5 -7.12 -51.98 55.95
N ALA A 6 -6.05 -51.18 55.93
CA ALA A 6 -6.08 -49.72 56.21
C ALA A 6 -4.67 -49.19 56.50
N LEU A 7 -3.74 -49.35 55.55
CA LEU A 7 -2.49 -48.60 55.54
C LEU A 7 -2.50 -47.75 54.26
N GLY A 8 -3.10 -46.55 54.34
CA GLY A 8 -3.30 -45.73 53.15
C GLY A 8 -4.05 -44.44 53.42
N VAL A 9 -3.55 -43.57 54.31
CA VAL A 9 -4.07 -42.18 54.42
C VAL A 9 -2.97 -41.11 54.60
N ALA A 10 -1.72 -41.45 54.92
CA ALA A 10 -0.71 -40.44 55.26
C ALA A 10 0.24 -39.99 54.12
N LEU A 11 0.00 -40.37 52.85
CA LEU A 11 0.89 -40.04 51.72
C LEU A 11 0.17 -39.42 50.50
N ALA A 12 -1.07 -38.95 50.68
CA ALA A 12 -1.85 -38.30 49.62
C ALA A 12 -2.09 -36.79 49.85
N ALA A 13 -1.43 -36.17 50.84
CA ALA A 13 -1.69 -34.77 51.22
C ALA A 13 -0.57 -33.77 50.87
N LEU A 14 0.50 -34.21 50.19
CA LEU A 14 1.66 -33.35 49.85
C LEU A 14 2.01 -33.32 48.35
N ALA A 15 1.06 -33.70 47.48
CA ALA A 15 1.20 -33.62 46.02
C ALA A 15 0.03 -32.85 45.35
N LEU A 16 -0.69 -32.00 46.09
CA LEU A 16 -1.83 -31.22 45.59
C LEU A 16 -1.70 -29.71 45.87
N SER A 17 -0.47 -29.18 45.83
CA SER A 17 -0.21 -27.73 46.01
C SER A 17 0.67 -27.10 44.92
N ALA A 18 0.83 -27.76 43.76
CA ALA A 18 1.64 -27.24 42.64
C ALA A 18 0.87 -27.09 41.32
N LEU A 19 -0.46 -26.98 41.37
CA LEU A 19 -1.31 -26.64 40.22
C LEU A 19 -2.15 -25.39 40.52
N GLY A 20 -1.47 -24.33 40.98
CA GLY A 20 -2.04 -23.02 41.19
C GLY A 20 -1.56 -22.05 40.12
N GLY A 21 -2.29 -21.99 39.02
CA GLY A 21 -2.31 -20.84 38.12
C GLY A 21 -1.00 -20.52 37.40
N ALA A 22 -0.63 -21.32 36.40
CA ALA A 22 -0.12 -20.69 35.20
C ALA A 22 -1.25 -19.78 34.71
N SER A 23 -1.17 -18.50 35.04
CA SER A 23 -1.99 -17.46 34.40
C SER A 23 -1.95 -17.79 32.93
N ALA A 24 -3.07 -18.24 32.37
CA ALA A 24 -3.22 -18.43 30.94
C ALA A 24 -2.87 -17.07 30.35
N ARG A 25 -1.63 -16.89 29.90
CA ARG A 25 -1.24 -15.74 29.11
C ARG A 25 -2.27 -15.75 28.00
N ALA A 26 -3.15 -14.76 28.00
CA ALA A 26 -4.09 -14.57 26.91
C ALA A 26 -3.26 -14.75 25.64
N ALA A 27 -3.57 -15.80 24.87
CA ALA A 27 -2.77 -16.14 23.70
C ALA A 27 -2.64 -14.87 22.88
N GLU A 28 -1.41 -14.40 22.65
CA GLU A 28 -1.20 -13.18 21.88
C GLU A 28 -1.91 -13.36 20.54
N ILE A 29 -2.87 -12.49 20.24
CA ILE A 29 -3.66 -12.58 19.02
C ILE A 29 -2.69 -12.45 17.84
N GLY A 30 -2.69 -13.45 16.96
CA GLY A 30 -1.79 -13.54 15.80
C GLY A 30 -0.65 -14.52 16.01
N GLY A 31 0.57 -14.07 15.72
CA GLY A 31 1.75 -14.93 15.76
C GLY A 31 3.00 -14.21 15.26
N GLN A 32 4.16 -14.83 15.42
CA GLN A 32 5.41 -14.30 14.91
C GLN A 32 6.36 -15.43 14.52
N GLY A 33 7.30 -15.13 13.63
CA GLY A 33 8.29 -16.09 13.21
C GLY A 33 9.17 -15.59 12.09
N THR A 34 9.84 -16.55 11.45
CA THR A 34 10.80 -16.29 10.38
C THR A 34 10.47 -17.19 9.20
N LEU A 35 10.30 -16.60 8.03
CA LEU A 35 10.16 -17.30 6.77
C LEU A 35 11.49 -17.30 6.02
N ARG A 36 11.90 -18.48 5.57
CA ARG A 36 13.03 -18.68 4.66
C ARG A 36 12.53 -19.38 3.41
N PRO A 37 13.09 -19.09 2.22
CA PRO A 37 12.72 -19.77 0.99
C PRO A 37 12.80 -21.29 1.13
N GLY A 38 11.83 -22.03 0.58
CA GLY A 38 11.89 -23.49 0.48
C GLY A 38 11.84 -24.25 1.81
N GLY A 39 11.17 -23.74 2.84
CA GLY A 39 10.88 -24.50 4.06
C GLY A 39 12.04 -24.63 5.05
N GLY A 40 13.01 -23.72 5.03
CA GLY A 40 14.06 -23.61 6.05
C GLY A 40 15.50 -23.77 5.57
N LEU A 41 15.72 -24.18 4.31
CA LEU A 41 17.04 -24.21 3.68
C LEU A 41 17.37 -22.84 3.09
N ALA A 42 18.55 -22.30 3.37
CA ALA A 42 19.00 -21.04 2.78
C ALA A 42 19.23 -21.23 1.27
N ARG A 43 18.21 -20.90 0.45
CA ARG A 43 18.30 -20.92 -1.00
C ARG A 43 18.65 -19.53 -1.53
N VAL A 44 19.53 -19.50 -2.53
CA VAL A 44 19.84 -18.30 -3.29
C VAL A 44 18.69 -18.05 -4.26
N GLU A 45 18.10 -16.87 -4.19
CA GLU A 45 17.02 -16.43 -5.07
C GLU A 45 17.46 -15.18 -5.84
N CYS A 46 17.04 -15.07 -7.10
CA CYS A 46 17.39 -13.98 -7.99
C CYS A 46 16.20 -13.04 -8.19
N PHE A 47 16.43 -11.76 -7.93
CA PHE A 47 15.44 -10.71 -8.06
C PHE A 47 15.76 -9.85 -9.27
N LYS A 48 14.73 -9.54 -10.07
CA LYS A 48 14.86 -8.67 -11.23
C LYS A 48 15.22 -7.25 -10.80
N SER A 49 16.10 -6.63 -11.57
CA SER A 49 16.47 -5.22 -11.45
C SER A 49 15.95 -4.44 -12.64
N ALA A 50 15.67 -3.15 -12.42
CA ALA A 50 15.29 -2.22 -13.48
C ALA A 50 16.48 -1.80 -14.38
N THR A 51 17.71 -2.16 -14.01
CA THR A 51 18.91 -1.81 -14.78
C THR A 51 19.22 -2.86 -15.85
N PRO A 52 19.37 -2.48 -17.13
CA PRO A 52 19.61 -3.44 -18.22
C PRO A 52 20.98 -4.13 -18.13
N ASP A 53 22.00 -3.46 -17.60
CA ASP A 53 23.37 -4.00 -17.48
C ASP A 53 23.50 -5.03 -16.36
N VAL A 54 22.68 -4.89 -15.32
CA VAL A 54 22.58 -5.82 -14.20
C VAL A 54 21.12 -6.27 -14.08
N PRO A 55 20.67 -7.21 -14.92
CA PRO A 55 19.27 -7.61 -14.97
C PRO A 55 18.77 -8.30 -13.70
N GLU A 56 19.62 -8.96 -12.93
CA GLU A 56 19.22 -9.65 -11.70
C GLU A 56 20.28 -9.58 -10.61
N VAL A 57 19.82 -9.55 -9.36
CA VAL A 57 20.64 -9.63 -8.16
C VAL A 57 20.21 -10.86 -7.37
N CYS A 58 21.17 -11.72 -7.05
CA CYS A 58 20.91 -13.01 -6.41
C CYS A 58 21.47 -13.04 -4.99
N GLY A 59 20.68 -13.54 -4.05
CA GLY A 59 21.04 -13.53 -2.64
C GLY A 59 20.20 -14.45 -1.78
N ILE A 60 20.57 -14.53 -0.52
CA ILE A 60 19.81 -15.25 0.50
C ILE A 60 19.01 -14.19 1.26
N HIS A 61 17.73 -14.45 1.49
CA HIS A 61 16.87 -13.55 2.24
C HIS A 61 16.04 -14.29 3.30
N GLU A 62 15.62 -13.54 4.30
CA GLU A 62 14.85 -13.98 5.44
C GLU A 62 13.79 -12.91 5.75
N ILE A 63 12.53 -13.33 5.91
CA ILE A 63 11.44 -12.44 6.31
C ILE A 63 11.07 -12.74 7.77
N ARG A 64 11.30 -11.78 8.65
CA ARG A 64 10.86 -11.81 10.04
C ARG A 64 9.49 -11.18 10.14
N TRP A 65 8.49 -11.95 10.56
CA TRP A 65 7.11 -11.50 10.54
C TRP A 65 6.49 -11.52 11.94
N LYS A 66 5.53 -10.61 12.15
CA LYS A 66 4.67 -10.55 13.32
C LYS A 66 3.28 -10.09 12.93
N LEU A 67 2.29 -10.93 13.17
CA LEU A 67 0.88 -10.61 13.05
C LEU A 67 0.34 -10.28 14.44
N THR A 68 -0.35 -9.16 14.58
CA THR A 68 -0.91 -8.71 15.85
C THR A 68 -2.18 -7.89 15.62
N THR A 69 -2.71 -7.29 16.69
CA THR A 69 -3.83 -6.36 16.61
C THR A 69 -3.51 -5.08 17.36
N LEU A 70 -3.82 -3.92 16.78
CA LEU A 70 -3.66 -2.61 17.39
C LEU A 70 -5.01 -1.90 17.38
N MET A 71 -5.52 -1.52 18.56
CA MET A 71 -6.84 -0.88 18.72
C MET A 71 -8.00 -1.66 18.07
N GLY A 72 -7.88 -3.00 18.02
CA GLY A 72 -8.90 -3.86 17.41
C GLY A 72 -8.76 -4.08 15.91
N GLU A 73 -7.83 -3.41 15.24
CA GLU A 73 -7.48 -3.64 13.83
C GLU A 73 -6.32 -4.63 13.69
N PRO A 74 -6.27 -5.46 12.64
CA PRO A 74 -5.16 -6.37 12.43
C PRO A 74 -3.93 -5.60 11.92
N VAL A 75 -2.75 -6.09 12.27
CA VAL A 75 -1.47 -5.53 11.87
C VAL A 75 -0.58 -6.66 11.38
N ALA A 76 -0.04 -6.52 10.17
CA ALA A 76 1.00 -7.38 9.63
C ALA A 76 2.32 -6.62 9.58
N ASN A 77 3.30 -7.11 10.34
CA ASN A 77 4.66 -6.61 10.28
C ASN A 77 5.58 -7.62 9.62
N ALA A 78 6.35 -7.18 8.63
CA ALA A 78 7.35 -8.00 7.95
C ALA A 78 8.65 -7.20 7.78
N GLY A 79 9.73 -7.66 8.39
CA GLY A 79 11.08 -7.14 8.21
C GLY A 79 11.90 -8.07 7.32
N LEU A 80 12.65 -7.51 6.38
CA LEU A 80 13.55 -8.23 5.50
C LEU A 80 14.98 -8.18 6.05
N VAL A 81 15.65 -9.33 6.03
CA VAL A 81 17.09 -9.46 6.18
C VAL A 81 17.60 -10.15 4.93
N TRP A 82 18.63 -9.64 4.29
CA TRP A 82 19.20 -10.33 3.13
C TRP A 82 20.71 -10.12 2.99
N THR A 83 21.32 -11.03 2.24
CA THR A 83 22.72 -10.96 1.83
C THR A 83 22.82 -11.24 0.34
N ILE A 84 23.75 -10.57 -0.32
CA ILE A 84 24.00 -10.74 -1.75
C ILE A 84 25.07 -11.81 -1.96
N SER A 85 24.80 -12.75 -2.86
CA SER A 85 25.73 -13.85 -3.19
C SER A 85 26.34 -13.66 -4.57
N SER A 86 25.52 -13.31 -5.56
CA SER A 86 25.97 -13.09 -6.94
C SER A 86 25.11 -12.07 -7.66
N VAL A 87 25.64 -11.54 -8.77
CA VAL A 87 24.92 -10.63 -9.66
C VAL A 87 24.92 -11.20 -11.07
N LYS A 88 23.82 -11.00 -11.80
CA LYS A 88 23.72 -11.31 -13.22
C LYS A 88 24.06 -10.04 -13.99
N ILE A 89 25.13 -10.08 -14.77
CA ILE A 89 25.59 -8.97 -15.59
C ILE A 89 25.36 -9.32 -17.06
N ARG A 90 24.84 -8.37 -17.84
CA ARG A 90 24.71 -8.49 -19.29
C ARG A 90 26.06 -8.20 -19.95
N VAL A 91 26.52 -9.14 -20.77
CA VAL A 91 27.76 -9.04 -21.54
C VAL A 91 27.43 -9.34 -23.00
N GLY A 92 27.23 -8.30 -23.81
CA GLY A 92 26.69 -8.45 -25.16
C GLY A 92 25.27 -8.99 -25.13
N LYS A 93 25.04 -10.12 -25.80
CA LYS A 93 23.73 -10.79 -25.84
C LYS A 93 23.51 -11.79 -24.70
N GLU A 94 24.53 -12.08 -23.91
CA GLU A 94 24.47 -13.09 -22.85
C GLU A 94 24.30 -12.44 -21.47
N VAL A 95 23.65 -13.17 -20.56
CA VAL A 95 23.58 -12.82 -19.14
C VAL A 95 24.40 -13.83 -18.36
N ARG A 96 25.46 -13.35 -17.70
CA ARG A 96 26.41 -14.18 -16.95
C ARG A 96 26.35 -13.87 -15.46
N GLY A 97 26.48 -14.90 -14.63
CA GLY A 97 26.49 -14.76 -13.17
C GLY A 97 27.90 -14.60 -12.63
N PHE A 98 28.10 -13.61 -11.78
CA PHE A 98 29.37 -13.33 -11.12
C PHE A 98 29.16 -13.34 -9.61
N PRO A 99 29.88 -14.18 -8.85
CA PRO A 99 29.90 -14.11 -7.39
C PRO A 99 30.41 -12.74 -6.95
N VAL A 100 29.74 -12.12 -5.97
CA VAL A 100 30.10 -10.76 -5.54
C VAL A 100 31.53 -10.68 -5.02
N GLU A 101 31.98 -11.72 -4.33
CA GLU A 101 33.34 -11.84 -3.77
C GLU A 101 34.44 -11.91 -4.84
N GLN A 102 34.09 -12.27 -6.08
CA GLN A 102 35.03 -12.35 -7.20
C GLN A 102 35.05 -11.07 -8.04
N LEU A 103 34.21 -10.09 -7.71
CA LEU A 103 34.21 -8.79 -8.38
C LEU A 103 35.38 -7.93 -7.88
N PRO A 104 35.93 -7.04 -8.74
CA PRO A 104 36.85 -6.01 -8.29
C PRO A 104 36.28 -5.18 -7.15
N ALA A 105 37.12 -4.77 -6.20
CA ALA A 105 36.73 -3.95 -5.04
C ALA A 105 35.79 -2.76 -5.31
N PRO A 106 35.89 -1.97 -6.42
CA PRO A 106 34.88 -0.95 -6.70
C PRO A 106 33.50 -1.52 -7.05
N LEU A 107 33.45 -2.63 -7.79
CA LEU A 107 32.20 -3.30 -8.16
C LEU A 107 31.61 -4.08 -6.99
N GLU A 108 32.44 -4.74 -6.18
CA GLU A 108 32.00 -5.41 -4.95
C GLU A 108 31.33 -4.41 -3.98
N ARG A 109 31.98 -3.27 -3.72
CA ARG A 109 31.41 -2.22 -2.85
C ARG A 109 30.10 -1.65 -3.42
N ALA A 110 30.00 -1.52 -4.73
CA ALA A 110 28.77 -1.06 -5.38
C ALA A 110 27.67 -2.12 -5.32
N ALA A 111 28.00 -3.41 -5.49
CA ALA A 111 27.06 -4.52 -5.33
C ALA A 111 26.50 -4.57 -3.91
N ARG A 112 27.32 -4.33 -2.88
CA ARG A 112 26.87 -4.23 -1.47
C ARG A 112 25.99 -3.00 -1.17
N ARG A 113 25.85 -2.06 -2.11
CA ARG A 113 24.90 -0.94 -2.02
C ARG A 113 23.58 -1.22 -2.74
N SER A 114 23.41 -2.42 -3.31
CA SER A 114 22.15 -2.82 -3.90
C SER A 114 21.07 -2.87 -2.82
N GLU A 115 19.83 -2.61 -3.19
CA GLU A 115 18.71 -2.61 -2.25
C GLU A 115 17.64 -3.59 -2.71
N LEU A 116 17.03 -4.34 -1.78
CA LEU A 116 15.99 -5.32 -2.08
C LEU A 116 14.69 -4.92 -1.40
N MET A 117 13.60 -4.97 -2.15
CA MET A 117 12.23 -4.86 -1.65
C MET A 117 11.48 -6.15 -1.98
N VAL A 118 10.93 -6.81 -0.96
CA VAL A 118 10.14 -8.04 -1.11
C VAL A 118 8.67 -7.76 -0.80
N TYR A 119 7.82 -8.16 -1.73
CA TYR A 119 6.38 -8.26 -1.56
C TYR A 119 5.96 -9.71 -1.81
N GLY A 120 5.25 -10.30 -0.86
CA GLY A 120 4.88 -11.70 -0.93
C GLY A 120 3.66 -12.06 -0.09
N LEU A 121 3.38 -13.35 -0.05
CA LEU A 121 2.27 -13.93 0.69
C LEU A 121 2.80 -14.97 1.65
N GLY A 122 2.56 -14.76 2.94
CA GLY A 122 2.83 -15.76 3.96
C GLY A 122 1.67 -16.74 4.05
N LEU A 123 1.91 -18.01 3.74
CA LEU A 123 0.90 -19.06 3.79
C LEU A 123 0.81 -19.69 5.16
N PHE A 124 -0.39 -20.10 5.56
CA PHE A 124 -0.63 -20.91 6.75
C PHE A 124 -1.85 -21.82 6.55
N ILE A 125 -1.99 -22.83 7.42
CA ILE A 125 -3.14 -23.74 7.41
C ILE A 125 -4.18 -23.26 8.41
N GLY A 126 -5.38 -22.96 7.91
CA GLY A 126 -6.55 -22.56 8.71
C GLY A 126 -7.35 -23.74 9.26
N LYS A 127 -8.45 -23.42 9.96
CA LYS A 127 -9.42 -24.43 10.43
C LYS A 127 -9.95 -25.26 9.26
N GLY A 128 -10.10 -26.56 9.45
CA GLY A 128 -10.55 -27.49 8.40
C GLY A 128 -9.50 -27.80 7.33
N GLY A 129 -8.24 -27.38 7.50
CA GLY A 129 -7.14 -27.70 6.58
C GLY A 129 -7.03 -26.77 5.36
N ALA A 130 -7.79 -25.67 5.33
CA ALA A 130 -7.74 -24.70 4.23
C ALA A 130 -6.39 -23.97 4.20
N ILE A 131 -5.80 -23.81 3.02
CA ILE A 131 -4.61 -22.97 2.82
C ILE A 131 -5.05 -21.50 2.76
N LEU A 132 -4.52 -20.70 3.67
CA LEU A 132 -4.79 -19.28 3.81
C LEU A 132 -3.50 -18.48 3.63
N ALA A 133 -3.63 -17.19 3.32
CA ALA A 133 -2.47 -16.32 3.17
C ALA A 133 -2.68 -14.93 3.78
N VAL A 134 -1.56 -14.28 4.14
CA VAL A 134 -1.51 -12.87 4.54
C VAL A 134 -0.51 -12.14 3.64
N ASP A 135 -0.87 -10.94 3.19
CA ASP A 135 0.05 -10.06 2.48
C ASP A 135 1.21 -9.65 3.41
N LEU A 136 2.44 -9.92 2.96
CA LEU A 136 3.66 -9.49 3.62
C LEU A 136 4.37 -8.47 2.72
N ASP A 137 4.36 -7.23 3.16
CA ASP A 137 5.08 -6.13 2.53
C ASP A 137 6.21 -5.70 3.45
N THR A 138 7.43 -5.65 2.92
CA THR A 138 8.62 -5.22 3.67
C THR A 138 8.79 -3.70 3.68
N GLY A 139 7.97 -3.00 2.88
CA GLY A 139 7.89 -1.55 2.82
C GLY A 139 9.10 -0.93 2.13
N ALA A 140 10.16 -0.69 2.90
CA ALA A 140 11.34 0.02 2.42
C ALA A 140 12.38 -0.94 1.82
N PRO A 141 13.04 -0.56 0.70
CA PRO A 141 14.20 -1.29 0.20
C PRO A 141 15.32 -1.37 1.24
N VAL A 142 15.99 -2.51 1.28
CA VAL A 142 16.96 -2.87 2.35
C VAL A 142 18.29 -3.18 1.74
N ARG A 143 19.39 -2.79 2.39
CA ARG A 143 20.75 -3.14 1.94
C ARG A 143 21.15 -4.54 2.42
N PRO A 144 22.12 -5.21 1.75
CA PRO A 144 22.59 -6.53 2.14
C PRO A 144 23.60 -6.44 3.29
N ASP A 145 23.21 -5.82 4.41
CA ASP A 145 24.02 -5.61 5.60
C ASP A 145 23.64 -6.53 6.78
N GLY A 146 22.64 -7.40 6.56
CA GLY A 146 22.14 -8.33 7.57
C GLY A 146 21.25 -7.67 8.63
N GLN A 147 20.94 -6.38 8.51
CA GLN A 147 20.01 -5.69 9.41
C GLN A 147 18.57 -5.97 9.01
N VAL A 148 17.66 -5.90 9.99
CA VAL A 148 16.22 -6.06 9.74
C VAL A 148 15.67 -4.73 9.27
N SER A 149 14.90 -4.76 8.18
CA SER A 149 14.24 -3.56 7.67
C SER A 149 13.20 -2.98 8.63
N PHE A 150 12.99 -1.66 8.52
CA PHE A 150 11.85 -1.00 9.12
C PHE A 150 10.64 -1.22 8.20
N ASN A 151 9.62 -1.89 8.71
CA ASN A 151 8.36 -2.05 8.00
C ASN A 151 7.55 -0.75 8.02
N VAL A 152 6.74 -0.51 6.98
CA VAL A 152 5.60 0.41 7.07
C VAL A 152 4.42 -0.41 7.57
N PRO A 153 4.01 -0.29 8.85
CA PRO A 153 2.88 -1.06 9.36
C PRO A 153 1.63 -0.74 8.55
N GLY A 154 1.11 -1.74 7.84
CA GLY A 154 -0.23 -1.69 7.30
C GLY A 154 -1.22 -2.14 8.37
N SER A 155 -2.28 -1.36 8.57
CA SER A 155 -3.50 -1.81 9.26
C SER A 155 -4.56 -2.14 8.22
N PRO A 156 -4.49 -3.33 7.58
CA PRO A 156 -5.56 -3.76 6.68
C PRO A 156 -6.87 -3.90 7.46
N ASP A 157 -8.00 -3.69 6.80
CA ASP A 157 -9.31 -4.06 7.36
C ASP A 157 -9.37 -5.58 7.52
N TRP A 158 -9.98 -6.07 8.60
CA TRP A 158 -10.33 -7.48 8.80
C TRP A 158 -10.98 -8.13 7.57
N SER A 159 -11.77 -7.39 6.79
CA SER A 159 -12.42 -7.91 5.58
C SER A 159 -11.45 -8.20 4.42
N ARG A 160 -10.18 -7.79 4.54
CA ARG A 160 -9.15 -7.97 3.51
C ARG A 160 -7.86 -8.60 4.06
N PHE A 161 -7.82 -8.87 5.35
CA PHE A 161 -6.59 -9.25 6.03
C PHE A 161 -6.12 -10.68 5.69
N ILE A 162 -7.04 -11.65 5.66
CA ILE A 162 -6.72 -13.05 5.39
C ILE A 162 -7.33 -13.47 4.06
N ILE A 163 -6.49 -13.93 3.15
CA ILE A 163 -6.85 -14.41 1.82
C ILE A 163 -7.24 -15.89 1.94
N SER A 164 -8.39 -16.24 1.39
CA SER A 164 -8.95 -17.60 1.38
C SER A 164 -9.13 -18.07 -0.06
N GLY A 165 -8.08 -18.66 -0.64
CA GLY A 165 -8.09 -19.23 -2.00
C GLY A 165 -7.16 -18.51 -2.98
N GLY A 166 -6.44 -19.30 -3.77
CA GLY A 166 -5.40 -18.86 -4.72
C GLY A 166 -5.82 -18.81 -6.19
N SER A 167 -7.10 -18.63 -6.48
CA SER A 167 -7.59 -18.45 -7.84
C SER A 167 -8.01 -17.01 -8.07
N SER A 168 -7.22 -16.29 -8.86
CA SER A 168 -7.65 -15.02 -9.45
C SER A 168 -8.22 -15.27 -10.85
N ARG A 169 -9.26 -14.51 -11.19
CA ARG A 169 -9.82 -14.49 -12.54
C ARG A 169 -9.13 -13.39 -13.33
N LEU A 170 -8.48 -13.74 -14.44
CA LEU A 170 -7.88 -12.76 -15.35
C LEU A 170 -8.98 -11.93 -16.03
N PRO A 171 -8.66 -10.72 -16.53
CA PRO A 171 -9.56 -9.95 -17.38
C PRO A 171 -10.04 -10.72 -18.63
N SER A 172 -9.29 -11.74 -19.07
CA SER A 172 -9.67 -12.66 -20.16
C SER A 172 -10.76 -13.68 -19.77
N GLY A 173 -11.10 -13.81 -18.48
CA GLY A 173 -12.03 -14.80 -17.96
C GLY A 173 -11.38 -16.10 -17.48
N ASP A 174 -10.08 -16.29 -17.72
CA ASP A 174 -9.32 -17.49 -17.33
C ASP A 174 -8.96 -17.49 -15.85
N PHE A 175 -8.85 -18.68 -15.24
CA PHE A 175 -8.36 -18.85 -13.88
C PHE A 175 -6.86 -19.11 -13.89
N THR A 176 -6.08 -18.28 -13.21
CA THR A 176 -4.68 -18.61 -12.93
C THR A 176 -4.62 -19.43 -11.65
N MET A 177 -4.10 -20.64 -11.74
CA MET A 177 -3.78 -21.50 -10.59
C MET A 177 -2.30 -21.38 -10.23
N GLY A 178 -1.95 -21.64 -8.96
CA GLY A 178 -0.57 -21.60 -8.47
C GLY A 178 -0.07 -20.21 -8.04
N GLN A 179 1.26 -20.03 -7.95
CA GLN A 179 1.91 -18.80 -7.42
C GLN A 179 1.43 -17.50 -8.08
N GLN A 180 1.16 -17.53 -9.40
CA GLN A 180 0.65 -16.36 -10.12
C GLN A 180 -0.78 -15.99 -9.71
N GLY A 181 -1.64 -16.99 -9.45
CA GLY A 181 -3.01 -16.77 -8.98
C GLY A 181 -3.07 -16.22 -7.56
N TRP A 182 -2.19 -16.70 -6.68
CA TRP A 182 -2.03 -16.13 -5.34
C TRP A 182 -1.58 -14.67 -5.39
N CYS A 183 -0.59 -14.34 -6.23
CA CYS A 183 -0.01 -13.00 -6.29
C CYS A 183 -0.85 -11.94 -7.03
N ALA A 184 -1.85 -12.33 -7.80
CA ALA A 184 -2.78 -11.41 -8.43
C ALA A 184 -3.75 -10.81 -7.39
N ARG A 185 -3.93 -9.48 -7.39
CA ARG A 185 -4.83 -8.79 -6.44
C ARG A 185 -6.30 -8.84 -6.88
N GLU A 186 -6.56 -8.94 -8.17
CA GLU A 186 -7.92 -8.99 -8.73
C GLU A 186 -8.56 -10.36 -8.50
N GLY A 187 -9.82 -10.36 -8.06
CA GLY A 187 -10.57 -11.60 -7.85
C GLY A 187 -10.15 -12.43 -6.62
N ARG A 188 -9.28 -11.92 -5.74
CA ARG A 188 -8.95 -12.59 -4.47
C ARG A 188 -10.20 -12.71 -3.60
N SER A 189 -10.37 -13.90 -3.03
CA SER A 189 -11.35 -14.14 -1.98
C SER A 189 -10.70 -13.95 -0.62
N HIS A 190 -11.44 -13.35 0.31
CA HIS A 190 -10.98 -13.07 1.67
C HIS A 190 -11.93 -13.71 2.68
N LEU A 191 -11.39 -14.06 3.84
CA LEU A 191 -12.22 -14.48 4.96
C LEU A 191 -13.13 -13.34 5.41
N SER A 192 -14.29 -13.70 5.96
CA SER A 192 -15.15 -12.75 6.65
C SER A 192 -14.40 -12.16 7.86
N PRO A 193 -14.73 -10.95 8.33
CA PRO A 193 -14.10 -10.36 9.51
C PRO A 193 -14.17 -11.24 10.77
N ALA A 194 -15.25 -12.02 10.92
CA ALA A 194 -15.40 -12.94 12.05
C ALA A 194 -14.41 -14.11 11.95
N ASP A 195 -14.35 -14.77 10.78
CA ASP A 195 -13.45 -15.89 10.54
C ASP A 195 -11.98 -15.47 10.60
N ALA A 196 -11.66 -14.27 10.11
CA ALA A 196 -10.30 -13.73 10.17
C ALA A 196 -9.85 -13.46 11.61
N LYS A 197 -10.73 -12.90 12.46
CA LYS A 197 -10.47 -12.70 13.89
C LYS A 197 -10.29 -14.04 14.62
N ASP A 198 -11.11 -15.02 14.29
CA ASP A 198 -11.03 -16.34 14.89
C ASP A 198 -9.78 -17.11 14.46
N ALA A 199 -9.33 -16.95 13.22
CA ALA A 199 -8.05 -17.48 12.75
C ALA A 199 -6.88 -16.84 13.51
N MET A 200 -6.90 -15.51 13.70
CA MET A 200 -5.87 -14.79 14.47
C MET A 200 -5.84 -15.20 15.95
N ARG A 201 -7.01 -15.37 16.59
CA ARG A 201 -7.10 -15.87 17.97
C ARG A 201 -6.60 -17.30 18.12
N GLY A 202 -6.70 -18.11 17.07
CA GLY A 202 -6.23 -19.49 17.05
C GLY A 202 -4.70 -19.64 17.03
N GLY A 203 -3.95 -18.54 16.84
CA GLY A 203 -2.51 -18.57 16.69
C GLY A 203 -2.10 -18.87 15.25
N VAL A 204 -1.65 -17.85 14.52
CA VAL A 204 -1.22 -18.02 13.12
C VAL A 204 0.25 -18.40 13.09
N LYS A 205 0.58 -19.44 12.31
CA LYS A 205 1.97 -19.82 12.01
C LYS A 205 2.16 -19.86 10.50
N LEU A 206 2.87 -18.86 9.97
CA LEU A 206 3.24 -18.85 8.56
C LEU A 206 4.28 -19.94 8.29
N THR A 207 4.04 -20.78 7.30
CA THR A 207 4.89 -21.93 6.95
C THR A 207 5.67 -21.73 5.67
N GLU A 208 5.12 -20.97 4.71
CA GLU A 208 5.72 -20.75 3.41
C GLU A 208 5.59 -19.28 3.00
N LEU A 209 6.52 -18.83 2.15
CA LEU A 209 6.49 -17.51 1.53
C LEU A 209 6.40 -17.67 0.02
N ILE A 210 5.34 -17.12 -0.57
CA ILE A 210 5.27 -16.92 -2.02
C ILE A 210 5.77 -15.51 -2.33
N ILE A 211 6.84 -15.39 -3.10
CA ILE A 211 7.32 -14.08 -3.58
C ILE A 211 6.52 -13.67 -4.80
N CYS A 212 6.03 -12.44 -4.79
CA CYS A 212 5.21 -11.91 -5.86
C CYS A 212 6.03 -11.06 -6.84
N PRO A 213 5.59 -10.95 -8.12
CA PRO A 213 6.36 -10.29 -9.19
C PRO A 213 6.68 -8.79 -8.96
N ARG A 214 6.05 -8.16 -7.96
CA ARG A 214 6.32 -6.77 -7.56
C ARG A 214 7.61 -6.62 -6.75
N SER A 215 8.20 -7.71 -6.26
CA SER A 215 9.50 -7.70 -5.60
C SER A 215 10.58 -7.29 -6.60
N SER A 216 11.51 -6.43 -6.17
CA SER A 216 12.56 -5.93 -7.06
C SER A 216 13.84 -5.62 -6.31
N ALA A 217 14.96 -5.76 -7.01
CA ALA A 217 16.26 -5.31 -6.55
C ALA A 217 16.68 -4.03 -7.29
N SER A 218 17.24 -3.07 -6.57
CA SER A 218 17.89 -1.90 -7.13
C SER A 218 19.39 -2.17 -7.27
N ALA A 219 19.90 -2.13 -8.50
CA ALA A 219 21.31 -2.30 -8.80
C ALA A 219 21.94 -1.05 -9.46
N SER A 220 21.34 0.13 -9.27
CA SER A 220 21.77 1.39 -9.93
C SER A 220 23.21 1.79 -9.61
N ALA A 221 23.63 1.66 -8.35
CA ALA A 221 25.00 1.93 -7.93
C ALA A 221 26.00 0.97 -8.60
N LEU A 222 25.62 -0.31 -8.73
CA LEU A 222 26.44 -1.32 -9.38
C LEU A 222 26.53 -1.09 -10.90
N ALA A 223 25.41 -0.78 -11.57
CA ALA A 223 25.40 -0.47 -12.99
C ALA A 223 26.29 0.75 -13.31
N SER A 224 26.20 1.81 -12.50
CA SER A 224 27.03 3.00 -12.65
C SER A 224 28.52 2.70 -12.43
N ALA A 225 28.83 1.89 -11.42
CA ALA A 225 30.21 1.46 -11.15
C ALA A 225 30.75 0.55 -12.26
N LEU A 226 29.91 -0.32 -12.82
CA LEU A 226 30.25 -1.20 -13.93
C LEU A 226 30.61 -0.40 -15.18
N GLN A 227 29.81 0.60 -15.53
CA GLN A 227 30.08 1.49 -16.66
C GLN A 227 31.43 2.20 -16.48
N ALA A 228 31.63 2.88 -15.34
CA ALA A 228 32.87 3.59 -15.04
C ALA A 228 34.10 2.67 -14.99
N PHE A 229 33.92 1.42 -14.55
CA PHE A 229 34.99 0.44 -14.49
C PHE A 229 35.36 -0.10 -15.87
N CYS A 230 34.37 -0.39 -16.72
CA CYS A 230 34.57 -0.91 -18.06
C CYS A 230 35.13 0.13 -19.04
N GLU A 231 34.94 1.42 -18.79
CA GLU A 231 35.64 2.49 -19.49
C GLU A 231 37.16 2.46 -19.25
N LYS A 232 37.58 2.13 -18.02
CA LYS A 232 38.99 2.08 -17.63
C LYS A 232 39.65 0.74 -17.97
N THR A 233 38.89 -0.35 -17.89
CA THR A 233 39.42 -1.71 -18.02
C THR A 233 38.54 -2.57 -18.93
N PRO A 234 38.50 -2.30 -20.24
CA PRO A 234 37.54 -2.91 -21.17
C PRO A 234 37.80 -4.39 -21.48
N GLN A 235 38.94 -4.95 -21.06
CA GLN A 235 39.35 -6.31 -21.42
C GLN A 235 38.79 -7.41 -20.50
N LEU A 236 38.05 -7.03 -19.45
CA LEU A 236 37.59 -7.96 -18.43
C LEU A 236 36.27 -8.64 -18.81
N ALA A 237 36.03 -9.83 -18.25
CA ALA A 237 34.96 -10.75 -18.67
C ALA A 237 33.52 -10.23 -18.48
N TYR A 238 33.34 -9.16 -17.72
CA TYR A 238 32.06 -8.48 -17.45
C TYR A 238 31.92 -7.15 -18.21
N CYS A 239 32.89 -6.79 -19.04
CA CYS A 239 32.81 -5.64 -19.94
C CYS A 239 32.51 -6.11 -21.35
N GLU A 240 31.64 -5.39 -22.07
CA GLU A 240 31.46 -5.67 -23.50
C GLU A 240 32.79 -5.45 -24.22
N LYS A 241 33.21 -6.45 -25.00
CA LYS A 241 34.34 -6.30 -25.93
C LYS A 241 33.95 -5.21 -26.93
N LYS A 242 34.47 -3.99 -26.75
CA LYS A 242 34.42 -3.00 -27.81
C LYS A 242 35.09 -3.61 -29.05
N PRO A 243 34.43 -3.64 -30.22
CA PRO A 243 35.12 -4.01 -31.45
C PRO A 243 36.34 -3.10 -31.62
N LYS A 244 37.45 -3.65 -32.12
CA LYS A 244 38.65 -2.86 -32.42
C LYS A 244 38.25 -1.69 -33.31
N PRO A 245 38.75 -0.47 -33.06
CA PRO A 245 38.45 0.67 -33.91
C PRO A 245 39.19 0.49 -35.23
N ASP A 246 38.48 0.05 -36.27
CA ASP A 246 38.83 0.44 -37.62
C ASP A 246 38.37 1.90 -37.83
N LYS A 247 39.16 2.63 -38.62
CA LYS A 247 39.22 4.09 -38.88
C LYS A 247 37.90 4.88 -38.75
N PRO A 248 37.97 6.18 -38.37
CA PRO A 248 36.79 6.98 -38.08
C PRO A 248 35.95 7.17 -39.33
N ASP A 249 34.73 6.63 -39.27
CA ASP A 249 33.68 6.85 -40.25
C ASP A 249 32.80 8.01 -39.75
N LEU A 250 32.57 9.01 -40.61
CA LEU A 250 31.88 10.27 -40.30
C LEU A 250 30.46 10.06 -39.76
N ALA A 251 29.87 8.86 -39.95
CA ALA A 251 28.58 8.47 -39.38
C ALA A 251 28.58 8.32 -37.84
N HIS A 252 29.74 8.13 -37.21
CA HIS A 252 29.83 7.95 -35.75
C HIS A 252 29.80 9.29 -34.99
N ALA A 253 30.24 10.38 -35.62
CA ALA A 253 30.15 11.73 -35.05
C ALA A 253 28.68 12.19 -34.97
N ASP A 254 27.92 12.01 -36.05
CA ASP A 254 26.48 12.33 -36.09
C ASP A 254 25.66 11.48 -35.09
N ALA A 255 26.10 10.25 -34.80
CA ALA A 255 25.44 9.38 -33.83
C ALA A 255 25.73 9.78 -32.37
N LEU A 256 26.94 10.30 -32.09
CA LEU A 256 27.32 10.83 -30.79
C LEU A 256 26.62 12.16 -30.49
N ASP A 257 26.49 13.03 -31.49
CA ASP A 257 25.76 14.29 -31.36
C ASP A 257 24.26 14.04 -31.11
N LYS A 258 23.64 13.12 -31.85
CA LYS A 258 22.25 12.68 -31.60
C LYS A 258 22.04 12.06 -30.22
N ALA A 259 23.05 11.36 -29.69
CA ALA A 259 23.00 10.80 -28.34
C ALA A 259 23.15 11.86 -27.25
N ALA A 260 23.94 12.92 -27.50
CA ALA A 260 24.08 14.08 -26.62
C ALA A 260 22.83 14.95 -26.56
N ASP A 261 22.10 15.06 -27.68
CA ASP A 261 20.86 15.86 -27.80
C ASP A 261 19.62 15.14 -27.24
N ALA A 262 19.68 13.81 -27.06
CA ALA A 262 18.58 12.99 -26.56
C ALA A 262 17.89 13.50 -25.26
N PRO A 263 18.61 13.95 -24.20
CA PRO A 263 17.95 14.54 -23.03
C PRO A 263 17.19 15.84 -23.33
N ASP A 264 17.70 16.67 -24.23
CA ASP A 264 17.07 17.94 -24.57
C ASP A 264 15.87 17.75 -25.50
N VAL A 265 15.95 16.81 -26.44
CA VAL A 265 14.81 16.38 -27.26
C VAL A 265 13.69 15.81 -26.38
N ARG A 266 14.02 15.05 -25.33
CA ARG A 266 13.03 14.57 -24.34
C ARG A 266 12.37 15.71 -23.57
N ARG A 267 13.11 16.77 -23.23
CA ARG A 267 12.54 17.97 -22.58
C ARG A 267 11.60 18.72 -23.52
N VAL A 268 11.96 18.86 -24.80
CA VAL A 268 11.09 19.45 -25.83
C VAL A 268 9.82 18.60 -26.01
N HIS A 269 9.96 17.27 -26.08
CA HIS A 269 8.83 16.35 -26.17
C HIS A 269 7.88 16.48 -24.99
N ALA A 270 8.40 16.49 -23.76
CA ALA A 270 7.58 16.67 -22.55
C ALA A 270 6.81 18.01 -22.56
N ARG A 271 7.44 19.11 -22.99
CA ARG A 271 6.77 20.42 -23.11
C ARG A 271 5.67 20.42 -24.15
N LEU A 272 5.90 19.81 -25.31
CA LEU A 272 4.91 19.72 -26.39
C LEU A 272 3.71 18.85 -25.97
N VAL A 273 3.96 17.72 -25.30
CA VAL A 273 2.91 16.84 -24.78
C VAL A 273 2.09 17.54 -23.70
N GLU A 274 2.73 18.29 -22.79
CA GLU A 274 2.02 19.03 -21.74
C GLU A 274 1.17 20.17 -22.30
N ALA A 275 1.71 20.95 -23.24
CA ALA A 275 0.94 22.00 -23.92
C ALA A 275 -0.26 21.41 -24.69
N PHE A 276 -0.06 20.28 -25.37
CA PHE A 276 -1.12 19.57 -26.08
C PHE A 276 -2.18 19.01 -25.12
N ARG A 277 -1.76 18.52 -23.95
CA ARG A 277 -2.65 18.05 -22.90
C ARG A 277 -3.53 19.19 -22.38
N GLN A 278 -2.96 20.35 -22.06
CA GLN A 278 -3.71 21.51 -21.58
C GLN A 278 -4.73 22.01 -22.62
N ALA A 279 -4.32 22.10 -23.89
CA ALA A 279 -5.24 22.44 -24.98
C ALA A 279 -6.36 21.40 -25.15
N SER A 280 -6.04 20.12 -25.02
CA SER A 280 -7.01 19.02 -25.09
C SER A 280 -7.99 19.04 -23.92
N GLU A 281 -7.53 19.31 -22.70
CA GLU A 281 -8.39 19.48 -21.53
C GLU A 281 -9.35 20.66 -21.70
N ALA A 282 -8.88 21.79 -22.23
CA ALA A 282 -9.72 22.94 -22.53
C ALA A 282 -10.80 22.62 -23.60
N ALA A 283 -10.41 21.93 -24.68
CA ALA A 283 -11.34 21.49 -25.70
C ALA A 283 -12.36 20.47 -25.16
N CYS A 284 -11.94 19.54 -24.31
CA CYS A 284 -12.84 18.59 -23.64
C CYS A 284 -13.86 19.28 -22.72
N ARG A 285 -13.48 20.35 -22.04
CA ARG A 285 -14.43 21.16 -21.26
C ARG A 285 -15.50 21.79 -22.17
N GLN A 286 -15.12 22.26 -23.36
CA GLN A 286 -16.07 22.80 -24.34
C GLN A 286 -17.01 21.72 -24.89
N GLU A 287 -16.50 20.52 -25.19
CA GLU A 287 -17.33 19.39 -25.65
C GLU A 287 -18.32 18.89 -24.56
N LEU A 288 -17.92 18.95 -23.29
CA LEU A 288 -18.77 18.55 -22.16
C LEU A 288 -19.75 19.64 -21.71
N ALA A 289 -19.52 20.90 -22.08
CA ALA A 289 -20.41 22.01 -21.73
C ALA A 289 -21.88 21.78 -22.12
N PRO A 290 -22.24 21.33 -23.34
CA PRO A 290 -23.64 21.04 -23.70
C PRO A 290 -24.24 19.88 -22.90
N VAL A 291 -23.44 18.85 -22.58
CA VAL A 291 -23.87 17.72 -21.74
C VAL A 291 -24.19 18.22 -20.32
N GLN A 292 -23.33 19.06 -19.75
CA GLN A 292 -23.54 19.66 -18.44
C GLN A 292 -24.73 20.63 -18.42
N ALA A 293 -24.91 21.43 -19.47
CA ALA A 293 -26.06 22.32 -19.62
C ALA A 293 -27.38 21.54 -19.69
N CYS A 294 -27.43 20.44 -20.45
CA CYS A 294 -28.57 19.53 -20.50
C CYS A 294 -28.89 18.95 -19.11
N ARG A 295 -27.87 18.47 -18.39
CA ARG A 295 -28.04 17.93 -17.03
C ARG A 295 -28.59 18.98 -16.06
N ARG A 296 -28.09 20.22 -16.11
CA ARG A 296 -28.59 21.33 -15.26
C ARG A 296 -30.02 21.72 -15.59
N GLN A 297 -30.42 21.67 -16.86
CA GLN A 297 -31.80 21.94 -17.28
C GLN A 297 -32.76 20.85 -16.80
N GLN A 298 -32.34 19.57 -16.82
CA GLN A 298 -33.19 18.45 -16.37
C GLN A 298 -33.22 18.30 -14.84
N CYS A 299 -32.12 18.64 -14.17
CA CYS A 299 -31.94 18.47 -12.73
C CYS A 299 -31.39 19.76 -12.11
N PRO A 300 -32.25 20.74 -11.80
CA PRO A 300 -31.84 22.02 -11.24
C PRO A 300 -31.13 21.85 -9.89
N ASP A 301 -30.20 22.76 -9.61
CA ASP A 301 -29.45 22.74 -8.34
C ASP A 301 -30.38 23.03 -7.15
N PRO A 302 -30.25 22.26 -6.05
CA PRO A 302 -31.07 22.44 -4.87
C PRO A 302 -30.75 23.79 -4.22
N GLN A 303 -31.81 24.54 -3.93
CA GLN A 303 -31.74 25.79 -3.19
C GLN A 303 -31.55 25.49 -1.71
N GLY A 304 -30.54 26.09 -1.08
CA GLY A 304 -30.29 25.89 0.35
C GLY A 304 -28.95 26.44 0.82
N PRO A 305 -28.69 26.36 2.14
CA PRO A 305 -27.44 26.81 2.71
C PRO A 305 -26.26 26.03 2.12
N ASP A 306 -25.19 26.75 1.85
CA ASP A 306 -23.93 26.25 1.34
C ASP A 306 -23.30 25.20 2.27
N GLU A 307 -22.61 24.23 1.67
CA GLU A 307 -22.13 23.03 2.39
C GLU A 307 -21.13 23.39 3.51
N ALA A 308 -20.35 24.47 3.31
CA ALA A 308 -19.45 25.00 4.32
C ALA A 308 -20.21 25.46 5.58
N ARG A 309 -21.36 26.12 5.40
CA ARG A 309 -22.22 26.59 6.48
C ARG A 309 -22.84 25.43 7.27
N CYS A 310 -23.21 24.34 6.57
CA CYS A 310 -23.69 23.12 7.22
C CYS A 310 -22.60 22.34 7.97
N LYS A 311 -21.33 22.42 7.54
CA LYS A 311 -20.19 21.78 8.22
C LYS A 311 -19.69 22.56 9.43
N ALA A 312 -19.88 23.89 9.45
CA ALA A 312 -19.49 24.75 10.55
C ALA A 312 -20.40 24.61 11.79
N MET A 313 -21.57 23.98 11.65
CA MET A 313 -22.50 23.75 12.76
C MET A 313 -21.92 22.74 13.75
N PRO A 314 -21.88 23.05 15.06
CA PRO A 314 -21.41 22.11 16.08
C PRO A 314 -22.34 20.90 16.16
N GLY A 315 -21.77 19.73 16.46
CA GLY A 315 -22.56 18.50 16.63
C GLY A 315 -23.61 18.65 17.74
N ARG A 316 -24.77 17.99 17.56
CA ARG A 316 -25.82 17.95 18.57
C ARG A 316 -25.26 17.29 19.85
N PRO A 317 -25.52 17.82 21.05
CA PRO A 317 -25.13 17.18 22.30
C PRO A 317 -25.62 15.73 22.33
N TRP A 318 -24.76 14.81 22.76
CA TRP A 318 -25.07 13.38 22.87
C TRP A 318 -24.83 12.93 24.32
N ARG A 319 -25.64 11.99 24.83
CA ARG A 319 -25.44 11.41 26.15
C ARG A 319 -24.47 10.25 26.04
N ASP A 320 -23.35 10.35 26.75
CA ASP A 320 -22.51 9.21 27.07
C ASP A 320 -23.30 8.24 27.95
N ILE A 321 -23.69 7.09 27.41
CA ILE A 321 -24.19 5.98 28.22
C ILE A 321 -22.96 5.30 28.81
N GLY A 322 -22.42 5.86 29.90
CA GLY A 322 -21.35 5.24 30.66
C GLY A 322 -21.73 3.83 31.14
N PRO A 323 -20.76 2.96 31.46
CA PRO A 323 -21.04 1.61 31.92
C PRO A 323 -21.94 1.67 33.15
N LEU A 324 -23.14 1.09 33.04
CA LEU A 324 -24.04 0.85 34.17
C LEU A 324 -23.35 -0.15 35.10
N LEU A 325 -22.44 0.32 35.94
CA LEU A 325 -21.82 -0.47 36.99
C LEU A 325 -22.86 -0.69 38.09
N THR A 326 -23.72 -1.68 37.89
CA THR A 326 -24.46 -2.35 38.96
C THR A 326 -23.48 -3.20 39.75
N ARG A 327 -22.61 -2.58 40.56
CA ARG A 327 -21.93 -3.31 41.63
C ARG A 327 -22.96 -3.60 42.72
N VAL A 328 -23.54 -4.79 42.67
CA VAL A 328 -24.41 -5.31 43.72
C VAL A 328 -23.49 -5.95 44.76
N ASP A 329 -22.97 -5.13 45.68
CA ASP A 329 -22.15 -5.62 46.77
C ASP A 329 -23.05 -6.32 47.82
N ASN A 330 -23.21 -7.64 47.70
CA ASN A 330 -24.03 -8.49 48.58
C ASN A 330 -23.34 -8.89 49.91
N SER A 331 -22.30 -8.16 50.33
CA SER A 331 -21.62 -8.45 51.60
C SER A 331 -22.49 -8.08 52.81
N PRO A 332 -22.42 -8.84 53.93
CA PRO A 332 -23.08 -8.47 55.19
C PRO A 332 -22.63 -7.06 55.60
N CYS A 333 -23.59 -6.19 55.88
CA CYS A 333 -23.40 -4.76 56.07
C CYS A 333 -24.04 -4.41 57.42
N ASP A 334 -23.32 -3.70 58.28
CA ASP A 334 -23.85 -3.23 59.56
C ASP A 334 -24.77 -1.99 59.35
N ALA A 335 -25.51 -1.59 60.38
CA ALA A 335 -26.44 -0.46 60.31
C ALA A 335 -25.76 0.89 59.95
N ARG A 336 -24.43 0.98 60.06
CA ARG A 336 -23.66 2.17 59.62
C ARG A 336 -23.42 2.11 58.11
N CYS A 337 -23.01 0.96 57.61
CA CYS A 337 -22.80 0.66 56.20
C CYS A 337 -24.10 0.81 55.38
N GLU A 338 -25.27 0.42 55.91
CA GLU A 338 -26.56 0.57 55.22
C GLU A 338 -26.93 2.04 55.00
N ARG A 339 -26.78 2.88 56.03
CA ARG A 339 -27.00 4.33 55.94
C ARG A 339 -26.06 5.00 54.95
N GLU A 340 -24.82 4.51 54.84
CA GLU A 340 -23.85 5.01 53.87
C GLU A 340 -24.23 4.63 52.42
N ARG A 341 -24.74 3.41 52.22
CA ARG A 341 -25.26 2.97 50.91
C ARG A 341 -26.48 3.77 50.46
N GLU A 342 -27.41 4.06 51.36
CA GLU A 342 -28.59 4.88 51.05
C GLU A 342 -28.19 6.31 50.65
N ARG A 343 -27.29 6.96 51.43
CA ARG A 343 -26.73 8.27 51.06
C ARG A 343 -26.07 8.23 49.69
N ASN A 344 -25.20 7.25 49.43
CA ASN A 344 -24.52 7.14 48.13
C ASN A 344 -25.52 6.93 46.97
N ARG A 345 -26.61 6.18 47.18
CA ARG A 345 -27.66 6.00 46.17
C ARG A 345 -28.44 7.28 45.91
N GLU A 346 -28.74 8.04 46.96
CA GLU A 346 -29.47 9.29 46.86
C GLU A 346 -28.59 10.39 46.23
N GLU A 347 -27.32 10.49 46.62
CA GLU A 347 -26.33 11.36 45.99
C GLU A 347 -26.13 11.02 44.51
N ALA A 348 -26.03 9.72 44.16
CA ALA A 348 -25.94 9.28 42.78
C ALA A 348 -27.22 9.61 41.98
N ARG A 349 -28.41 9.52 42.60
CA ARG A 349 -29.67 9.92 41.97
C ARG A 349 -29.70 11.42 41.69
N GLN A 350 -29.35 12.24 42.68
CA GLN A 350 -29.29 13.69 42.53
C GLN A 350 -28.22 14.12 41.52
N ALA A 351 -27.07 13.44 41.47
CA ALA A 351 -26.05 13.66 40.45
C ALA A 351 -26.61 13.39 39.03
N ARG A 352 -27.29 12.26 38.82
CA ARG A 352 -27.93 11.93 37.54
C ARG A 352 -29.02 12.92 37.15
N GLU A 353 -29.82 13.39 38.10
CA GLU A 353 -30.85 14.41 37.84
C GLU A 353 -30.23 15.76 37.45
N ARG A 354 -29.11 16.15 38.08
CA ARG A 354 -28.35 17.35 37.69
C ARG A 354 -27.77 17.22 36.29
N GLU A 355 -27.09 16.11 36.00
CA GLU A 355 -26.53 15.82 34.67
C GLU A 355 -27.63 15.78 33.59
N ALA A 356 -28.80 15.22 33.91
CA ALA A 356 -29.94 15.19 32.99
C ALA A 356 -30.45 16.60 32.67
N ARG A 357 -30.62 17.46 33.68
CA ARG A 357 -31.03 18.86 33.51
C ARG A 357 -29.99 19.67 32.73
N GLU A 358 -28.70 19.49 33.03
CA GLU A 358 -27.61 20.15 32.30
C GLU A 358 -27.53 19.68 30.84
N PHE A 359 -27.79 18.40 30.58
CA PHE A 359 -27.89 17.89 29.22
C PHE A 359 -29.08 18.50 28.47
N GLU A 360 -30.27 18.49 29.08
CA GLU A 360 -31.49 19.08 28.49
C GLU A 360 -31.31 20.58 28.22
N ALA A 361 -30.67 21.32 29.12
CA ALA A 361 -30.35 22.72 28.92
C ALA A 361 -29.39 22.95 27.73
N ARG A 362 -28.33 22.13 27.60
CA ARG A 362 -27.41 22.18 26.46
C ARG A 362 -28.09 21.83 25.14
N GLU A 363 -28.96 20.83 25.15
CA GLU A 363 -29.74 20.42 23.98
C GLU A 363 -30.72 21.51 23.56
N ALA A 364 -31.45 22.12 24.50
CA ALA A 364 -32.35 23.22 24.23
C ALA A 364 -31.61 24.45 23.69
N ALA A 365 -30.46 24.80 24.26
CA ALA A 365 -29.59 25.87 23.77
C ALA A 365 -29.14 25.59 22.32
N TRP A 366 -28.68 24.37 22.03
CA TRP A 366 -28.30 23.96 20.68
C TRP A 366 -29.47 24.07 19.70
N VAL A 367 -30.66 23.56 20.06
CA VAL A 367 -31.85 23.62 19.20
C VAL A 367 -32.28 25.06 18.94
N SER A 368 -32.18 25.95 19.94
CA SER A 368 -32.53 27.37 19.77
C SER A 368 -31.61 28.10 18.80
N GLN A 369 -30.31 27.76 18.81
CA GLN A 369 -29.30 28.45 18.01
C GLN A 369 -29.13 27.83 16.61
N TRP A 370 -29.25 26.51 16.50
CA TRP A 370 -28.88 25.76 15.29
C TRP A 370 -30.02 24.94 14.69
N GLY A 371 -31.17 24.83 15.37
CA GLY A 371 -32.25 23.93 14.97
C GLY A 371 -32.83 24.23 13.58
N GLU A 372 -32.96 25.50 13.21
CA GLU A 372 -33.43 25.89 11.88
C GLU A 372 -32.41 25.57 10.78
N LEU A 373 -31.14 25.95 11.00
CA LEU A 373 -30.04 25.63 10.08
C LEU A 373 -29.90 24.12 9.90
N SER A 374 -30.01 23.34 10.99
CA SER A 374 -29.98 21.87 10.93
C SER A 374 -31.07 21.30 10.04
N ARG A 375 -32.31 21.81 10.15
CA ARG A 375 -33.42 21.39 9.28
C ARG A 375 -33.18 21.75 7.82
N GLN A 376 -32.72 22.97 7.55
CA GLN A 376 -32.38 23.43 6.20
C GLN A 376 -31.24 22.60 5.58
N CYS A 377 -30.21 22.28 6.36
CA CYS A 377 -29.09 21.44 5.94
C CYS A 377 -29.52 20.00 5.68
N GLN A 378 -30.42 19.44 6.49
CA GLN A 378 -30.98 18.10 6.27
C GLN A 378 -31.82 18.06 4.97
N ALA A 379 -32.72 19.03 4.79
CA ALA A 379 -33.51 19.16 3.56
C ALA A 379 -32.61 19.34 2.33
N ASN A 380 -31.54 20.14 2.43
CA ASN A 380 -30.58 20.31 1.33
C ASN A 380 -29.81 19.02 1.03
N ARG A 381 -29.45 18.22 2.04
CA ARG A 381 -28.83 16.90 1.82
C ARG A 381 -29.76 15.95 1.08
N GLU A 382 -31.03 15.90 1.47
CA GLU A 382 -32.05 15.09 0.80
C GLU A 382 -32.28 15.57 -0.64
N ALA A 383 -32.36 16.89 -0.85
CA ALA A 383 -32.51 17.49 -2.18
C ALA A 383 -31.30 17.21 -3.08
N ARG A 384 -30.07 17.29 -2.55
CA ARG A 384 -28.83 16.90 -3.27
C ARG A 384 -28.79 15.41 -3.59
N ALA A 385 -29.26 14.55 -2.68
CA ALA A 385 -29.37 13.12 -2.96
C ALA A 385 -30.40 12.83 -4.06
N ALA A 386 -31.53 13.53 -4.07
CA ALA A 386 -32.53 13.45 -5.14
C ALA A 386 -31.97 13.98 -6.48
N GLN A 387 -31.23 15.08 -6.44
CA GLN A 387 -30.55 15.63 -7.63
C GLN A 387 -29.53 14.63 -8.19
N ALA A 388 -28.72 13.99 -7.34
CA ALA A 388 -27.76 12.98 -7.80
C ALA A 388 -28.44 11.80 -8.51
N ARG A 389 -29.59 11.34 -8.00
CA ARG A 389 -30.41 10.30 -8.64
C ARG A 389 -30.98 10.79 -9.98
N CYS A 390 -31.45 12.04 -10.03
CA CYS A 390 -31.91 12.67 -11.27
C CYS A 390 -30.79 12.73 -12.32
N VAL A 391 -29.59 13.17 -11.92
CA VAL A 391 -28.42 13.26 -12.80
C VAL A 391 -28.05 11.88 -13.36
N GLN A 392 -28.03 10.84 -12.52
CA GLN A 392 -27.82 9.46 -12.98
C GLN A 392 -28.90 8.99 -13.96
N ALA A 393 -30.17 9.28 -13.69
CA ALA A 393 -31.26 8.93 -14.61
C ALA A 393 -31.22 9.70 -15.94
N SER A 394 -30.72 10.94 -15.92
CA SER A 394 -30.56 11.79 -17.11
C SER A 394 -29.32 11.44 -17.96
N GLU A 395 -28.44 10.56 -17.46
CA GLU A 395 -27.15 10.26 -18.06
C GLU A 395 -27.27 9.75 -19.50
N SER A 396 -28.18 8.81 -19.75
CA SER A 396 -28.40 8.25 -21.09
C SER A 396 -29.02 9.25 -22.07
N ARG A 397 -29.75 10.26 -21.58
CA ARG A 397 -30.41 11.28 -22.40
C ARG A 397 -29.47 12.45 -22.73
N CYS A 398 -28.74 12.95 -21.74
CA CYS A 398 -27.83 14.08 -21.91
C CYS A 398 -26.43 13.66 -22.37
N ASN A 399 -26.03 12.41 -22.18
CA ASN A 399 -24.71 11.88 -22.55
C ASN A 399 -24.80 10.48 -23.20
N PRO A 400 -25.48 10.33 -24.34
CA PRO A 400 -25.67 9.03 -24.98
C PRO A 400 -24.35 8.36 -25.40
N GLY A 401 -23.29 9.14 -25.66
CA GLY A 401 -21.96 8.64 -26.02
C GLY A 401 -21.05 8.31 -24.84
N GLY A 402 -21.51 8.45 -23.59
CA GLY A 402 -20.67 8.18 -22.40
C GLY A 402 -19.42 9.06 -22.35
N LEU A 403 -19.49 10.28 -22.88
CA LEU A 403 -18.36 11.20 -22.91
C LEU A 403 -18.06 11.65 -21.49
N THR A 404 -16.85 11.37 -21.02
CA THR A 404 -16.33 11.82 -19.73
C THR A 404 -15.09 12.69 -19.98
N PRO A 405 -14.66 13.50 -19.00
CA PRO A 405 -13.39 14.22 -19.12
C PRO A 405 -12.23 13.31 -19.49
N GLN A 406 -12.20 12.11 -18.91
CA GLN A 406 -11.14 11.13 -19.14
C GLN A 406 -11.22 10.51 -20.54
N THR A 407 -12.38 10.02 -20.96
CA THR A 407 -12.54 9.40 -22.29
C THR A 407 -12.34 10.41 -23.43
N CYS A 408 -12.71 11.67 -23.22
CA CYS A 408 -12.41 12.75 -24.15
C CYS A 408 -10.89 13.03 -24.23
N LEU A 409 -10.22 13.12 -23.08
CA LEU A 409 -8.79 13.36 -23.01
C LEU A 409 -8.00 12.21 -23.65
N ASP A 410 -8.32 10.96 -23.32
CA ASP A 410 -7.65 9.78 -23.87
C ASP A 410 -7.77 9.73 -25.40
N ARG A 411 -8.97 10.02 -25.94
CA ARG A 411 -9.21 10.10 -27.39
C ARG A 411 -8.35 11.18 -28.06
N ARG A 412 -8.17 12.34 -27.42
CA ARG A 412 -7.36 13.44 -27.96
C ARG A 412 -5.86 13.18 -27.81
N MET A 413 -5.44 12.61 -26.69
CA MET A 413 -4.05 12.24 -26.40
C MET A 413 -3.52 11.15 -27.34
N ALA A 414 -4.39 10.37 -28.01
CA ALA A 414 -3.99 9.50 -29.12
C ALA A 414 -3.33 10.27 -30.29
N GLY A 415 -3.63 11.56 -30.44
CA GLY A 415 -3.00 12.47 -31.41
C GLY A 415 -1.88 13.34 -30.82
N ALA A 416 -1.35 13.01 -29.63
CA ALA A 416 -0.31 13.81 -29.00
C ALA A 416 1.00 13.81 -29.82
N PRO A 417 1.81 14.88 -29.70
CA PRO A 417 3.09 15.01 -30.41
C PRO A 417 4.01 13.82 -30.15
N THR A 418 4.59 13.28 -31.23
CA THR A 418 5.53 12.16 -31.17
C THR A 418 6.95 12.65 -30.87
N SER A 419 7.84 11.72 -30.49
CA SER A 419 9.28 12.02 -30.34
C SER A 419 9.91 12.53 -31.64
N ALA A 420 9.44 12.07 -32.80
CA ALA A 420 9.87 12.55 -34.11
C ALA A 420 9.49 14.02 -34.35
N ALA A 421 8.27 14.43 -33.94
CA ALA A 421 7.85 15.83 -34.00
C ALA A 421 8.69 16.71 -33.06
N ALA A 422 9.04 16.20 -31.88
CA ALA A 422 9.93 16.90 -30.95
C ALA A 422 11.35 17.08 -31.49
N GLN A 423 11.89 16.07 -32.18
CA GLN A 423 13.19 16.16 -32.84
C GLN A 423 13.18 17.25 -33.92
N ALA A 424 12.16 17.29 -34.79
CA ALA A 424 12.06 18.31 -35.82
C ALA A 424 12.01 19.75 -35.26
N VAL A 425 11.29 19.95 -34.16
CA VAL A 425 11.24 21.24 -33.45
C VAL A 425 12.61 21.59 -32.83
N PHE A 426 13.30 20.62 -32.24
CA PHE A 426 14.62 20.81 -31.67
C PHE A 426 15.67 21.16 -32.74
N ASP A 427 15.63 20.47 -33.88
CA ASP A 427 16.53 20.72 -35.01
C ASP A 427 16.29 22.12 -35.59
N GLN A 428 15.03 22.54 -35.73
CA GLN A 428 14.67 23.88 -36.16
C GLN A 428 15.17 24.96 -35.18
N GLN A 429 14.96 24.78 -33.87
CA GLN A 429 15.46 25.72 -32.85
C GLN A 429 16.98 25.82 -32.85
N THR A 430 17.67 24.70 -33.09
CA THR A 430 19.13 24.65 -33.16
C THR A 430 19.64 25.35 -34.42
N GLN A 431 18.98 25.18 -35.56
CA GLN A 431 19.31 25.91 -36.79
C GLN A 431 19.05 27.42 -36.65
N GLU A 432 17.97 27.83 -35.98
CA GLU A 432 17.67 29.23 -35.72
C GLU A 432 18.70 29.89 -34.80
N ARG A 433 19.16 29.18 -33.75
CA ARG A 433 20.26 29.65 -32.89
C ARG A 433 21.57 29.80 -33.66
N ARG A 434 21.94 28.81 -34.48
CA ARG A 434 23.14 28.90 -35.33
C ARG A 434 23.08 30.09 -36.29
N ARG A 435 21.92 30.34 -36.90
CA ARG A 435 21.70 31.52 -37.77
C ARG A 435 21.73 32.85 -37.01
N ALA A 436 21.32 32.88 -35.75
CA ALA A 436 21.38 34.06 -34.90
C ALA A 436 22.81 34.35 -34.42
N ASP A 437 23.58 33.29 -34.13
CA ASP A 437 24.99 33.40 -33.74
C ASP A 437 25.92 33.74 -34.93
N GLU A 438 25.53 33.33 -36.15
CA GLU A 438 26.21 33.69 -37.41
C GLU A 438 25.84 35.08 -37.94
N ARG A 439 24.85 35.78 -37.35
CA ARG A 439 24.58 37.18 -37.71
C ARG A 439 25.75 38.05 -37.23
N PRO A 440 26.53 38.68 -38.13
CA PRO A 440 27.59 39.58 -37.70
C PRO A 440 26.96 40.74 -36.92
N ARG A 441 27.46 41.01 -35.70
CA ARG A 441 27.12 42.18 -34.85
C ARG A 441 27.53 43.53 -35.48
N PHE A 442 27.61 43.62 -36.80
CA PHE A 442 28.02 44.82 -37.52
C PHE A 442 26.84 45.68 -38.02
N LEU A 443 25.59 45.29 -37.73
CA LEU A 443 24.39 46.03 -38.13
C LEU A 443 23.33 46.14 -37.01
N ASP A 444 23.78 46.39 -35.78
CA ASP A 444 22.97 47.05 -34.74
C ASP A 444 23.68 48.33 -34.28
#